data_AF-A0A975GLZ4-F1
#
_entry.id   AF-A0A975GLZ4-F1
#
_cell.length_a   1.000
_cell.length_b   1.000
_cell.length_c   1.000
_cell.angle_alpha   90.00
_cell.angle_beta   90.00
_cell.angle_gamma   90.00
#
_symmetry.space_group_name_H-M   'P 1'
#
loop_
_entity.id
_entity.type
_entity.pdbx_description
1 polymer ?
#
loop_
_entity_poly.entity_id
_entity_poly.type
_entity_poly.pdbx_seq_one_letter_code
_entity_poly.pdbx_strand_id
1 'polypeptide(L)'
;MTDLLRKLNAKLRGYYNYYGVIGNFESLSDFFWHAMKILFKWLSRRSQRKSYNWKGFNELLKFFGIERPRITEKRKQIQFSLFDAWQSA
;
A
#
# COMPACT_ATOMS: atom_id res chain seq x y z
N MET A 1 -19.12 -5.56 -6.12
CA MET A 1 -17.73 -5.26 -6.54
C MET A 1 -17.16 -4.09 -5.75
N THR A 2 -17.85 -2.96 -5.72
CA THR A 2 -17.46 -1.73 -5.00
C THR A 2 -17.09 -1.96 -3.53
N ASP A 3 -17.92 -2.68 -2.77
CA ASP A 3 -17.67 -2.98 -1.36
C ASP A 3 -16.36 -3.77 -1.12
N LEU A 4 -16.10 -4.77 -1.98
CA LEU A 4 -14.89 -5.58 -1.93
C LEU A 4 -13.64 -4.73 -2.14
N LEU A 5 -13.64 -3.87 -3.16
CA LEU A 5 -12.51 -3.01 -3.49
C LEU A 5 -12.29 -1.94 -2.42
N ARG A 6 -13.37 -1.37 -1.87
CA ARG A 6 -13.31 -0.43 -0.74
C ARG A 6 -12.69 -1.07 0.50
N LYS A 7 -13.10 -2.30 0.85
CA LYS A 7 -12.53 -3.05 1.98
C LYS A 7 -11.06 -3.39 1.76
N LEU A 8 -10.70 -3.84 0.55
CA LEU A 8 -9.31 -4.05 0.17
C LEU A 8 -8.49 -2.78 0.38
N ASN A 9 -8.98 -1.64 -0.09
CA ASN A 9 -8.27 -0.37 0.01
C ASN A 9 -8.02 0.04 1.47
N ALA A 10 -9.03 -0.14 2.33
CA ALA A 10 -8.89 0.10 3.77
C ALA A 10 -7.83 -0.82 4.42
N LYS A 11 -7.77 -2.10 4.02
CA LYS A 11 -6.77 -3.05 4.51
C LYS A 11 -5.36 -2.70 4.04
N LEU A 12 -5.19 -2.35 2.77
CA LEU A 12 -3.90 -1.90 2.23
C LEU A 12 -3.39 -0.66 2.97
N ARG A 13 -4.26 0.35 3.15
CA ARG A 13 -3.92 1.56 3.90
C ARG A 13 -3.48 1.25 5.32
N GLY A 14 -4.22 0.39 6.03
CA GLY A 14 -3.83 -0.06 7.37
C GLY A 14 -2.47 -0.75 7.40
N TYR A 15 -2.23 -1.65 6.44
CA TYR A 15 -0.95 -2.36 6.32
C TYR A 15 0.21 -1.39 6.10
N TYR A 16 0.07 -0.42 5.19
CA TYR A 16 1.13 0.59 4.95
C TYR A 16 1.32 1.56 6.12
N ASN A 17 0.27 1.87 6.88
CA ASN A 17 0.41 2.70 8.07
C ASN A 17 1.17 1.97 9.19
N TYR A 18 1.04 0.64 9.26
CA TYR A 18 1.70 -0.16 10.30
C TYR A 18 3.12 -0.59 9.89
N TYR A 19 3.28 -1.12 8.68
CA TYR A 19 4.54 -1.69 8.18
C TYR A 19 5.34 -0.74 7.28
N GLY A 20 4.85 0.48 7.05
CA GLY A 20 5.48 1.49 6.18
C GLY A 20 6.70 2.17 6.77
N VAL A 21 7.60 1.39 7.37
CA VAL A 21 8.86 1.85 7.94
C VAL A 21 9.96 1.92 6.88
N ILE A 22 10.91 2.82 7.05
CA ILE A 22 12.05 2.99 6.14
C ILE A 22 12.82 1.66 6.07
N GLY A 23 13.12 1.21 4.85
CA GLY A 23 13.81 -0.07 4.60
C GLY A 23 12.88 -1.27 4.38
N ASN A 24 11.57 -1.15 4.61
CA ASN A 24 10.63 -2.28 4.45
C ASN A 24 9.81 -2.25 3.14
N PHE A 25 10.18 -1.42 2.16
CA PHE A 25 9.38 -1.22 0.95
C PHE A 25 9.19 -2.51 0.13
N GLU A 26 10.20 -3.37 0.07
CA GLU A 26 10.15 -4.64 -0.67
C GLU A 26 9.02 -5.53 -0.17
N SER A 27 8.93 -5.76 1.15
CA SER A 27 7.85 -6.56 1.73
C SER A 27 6.46 -5.92 1.55
N LEU A 28 6.36 -4.58 1.50
CA LEU A 28 5.09 -3.91 1.16
C LEU A 28 4.68 -4.17 -0.30
N SER A 29 5.66 -4.16 -1.21
CA SER A 29 5.47 -4.44 -2.64
C SER A 29 5.04 -5.90 -2.85
N ASP A 30 5.71 -6.84 -2.19
CA ASP A 30 5.36 -8.26 -2.26
C ASP A 30 3.97 -8.54 -1.73
N PHE A 31 3.61 -7.96 -0.59
CA PHE A 31 2.27 -8.08 -0.04
C PHE A 31 1.21 -7.58 -1.02
N PHE A 32 1.43 -6.39 -1.61
CA PHE A 32 0.54 -5.82 -2.60
C PHE A 32 0.39 -6.72 -3.83
N TRP A 33 1.50 -7.23 -4.36
CA TRP A 33 1.50 -8.09 -5.55
C TRP A 33 0.71 -9.39 -5.30
N HIS A 34 0.93 -10.05 -4.16
CA HIS A 34 0.18 -11.24 -3.78
C HIS A 34 -1.31 -10.95 -3.60
N ALA A 35 -1.67 -9.85 -2.94
CA ALA A 35 -3.05 -9.43 -2.77
C ALA A 35 -3.74 -9.19 -4.12
N MET A 36 -3.06 -8.53 -5.07
CA MET A 36 -3.59 -8.30 -6.42
C MET A 36 -3.76 -9.60 -7.20
N LYS A 37 -2.81 -10.54 -7.12
CA LYS A 37 -2.94 -11.86 -7.77
C LYS A 37 -4.11 -12.67 -7.21
N ILE A 38 -4.28 -12.66 -5.90
CA ILE A 38 -5.41 -13.33 -5.24
C ILE A 38 -6.72 -12.69 -5.70
N LEU A 39 -6.83 -11.37 -5.67
CA LEU A 39 -8.01 -10.66 -6.14
C LEU A 39 -8.31 -10.99 -7.60
N PHE A 40 -7.32 -10.88 -8.49
CA PHE A 40 -7.44 -11.20 -9.90
C PHE A 40 -7.96 -12.64 -10.12
N LYS A 41 -7.35 -13.62 -9.43
CA LYS A 41 -7.78 -15.03 -9.48
C LYS A 41 -9.25 -15.20 -9.08
N TRP A 42 -9.68 -14.57 -7.99
CA TRP A 42 -11.05 -14.73 -7.49
C TRP A 42 -12.10 -13.97 -8.31
N LEU A 43 -11.76 -12.79 -8.85
CA LEU A 43 -12.65 -12.06 -9.77
C LEU A 43 -12.84 -12.81 -11.10
N SER A 44 -11.77 -13.37 -11.65
CA SER A 44 -11.82 -14.22 -12.85
C SER A 44 -12.68 -15.46 -12.64
N ARG A 45 -12.67 -16.04 -11.42
CA ARG A 45 -13.53 -17.18 -11.08
C ARG A 45 -15.01 -16.81 -10.92
N ARG A 46 -15.30 -15.67 -10.28
CA ARG A 46 -16.69 -15.26 -9.99
C ARG A 46 -17.46 -14.80 -11.24
N SER A 47 -16.77 -14.21 -12.21
CA SER A 47 -17.44 -13.53 -13.32
C SER A 47 -17.95 -14.43 -14.45
N GLN A 48 -17.62 -15.73 -14.47
CA GLN A 48 -17.83 -16.68 -15.59
C GLN A 48 -17.36 -16.19 -16.99
N ARG A 49 -16.85 -14.96 -17.12
CA ARG A 49 -16.25 -14.43 -18.34
C ARG A 49 -14.91 -15.12 -18.55
N LYS A 50 -14.78 -15.81 -19.68
CA LYS A 50 -13.50 -16.36 -20.15
C LYS A 50 -12.45 -15.24 -20.11
N SER A 51 -11.45 -15.41 -19.24
CA SER A 51 -10.29 -14.54 -19.01
C SER A 51 -10.58 -13.06 -18.79
N TYR A 52 -10.86 -12.68 -17.54
CA TYR A 52 -10.56 -11.31 -17.10
C TYR A 52 -9.07 -11.06 -17.38
N ASN A 53 -8.73 -10.11 -18.26
CA ASN A 53 -7.35 -9.86 -18.64
C ASN A 53 -6.69 -8.85 -17.68
N TRP A 54 -5.37 -8.92 -17.56
CA TRP A 54 -4.61 -8.04 -16.67
C TRP A 54 -4.76 -6.55 -17.00
N LYS A 55 -4.98 -6.20 -18.27
CA LYS A 55 -5.21 -4.81 -18.70
C LYS A 55 -6.50 -4.26 -18.07
N GLY A 56 -7.62 -4.96 -18.22
CA GLY A 56 -8.91 -4.58 -17.63
C GLY A 56 -8.87 -4.60 -16.11
N PHE A 57 -8.12 -5.51 -15.51
CA PHE A 57 -7.87 -5.49 -14.07
C PHE A 57 -7.10 -4.25 -13.62
N ASN A 58 -6.04 -3.86 -14.33
CA ASN A 58 -5.29 -2.65 -14.01
C ASN A 58 -6.14 -1.38 -14.14
N GLU A 59 -6.98 -1.29 -15.17
CA GLU A 59 -7.92 -0.16 -15.31
C GLU A 59 -8.96 -0.15 -14.19
N LEU A 60 -9.45 -1.32 -13.75
CA LEU A 60 -10.31 -1.42 -12.57
C LEU A 60 -9.60 -0.89 -11.31
N LEU A 61 -8.35 -1.30 -11.06
CA LEU A 61 -7.60 -0.82 -9.90
C LEU A 61 -7.38 0.70 -9.93
N LYS A 62 -7.14 1.27 -11.12
CA LYS A 62 -7.01 2.73 -11.31
C LYS A 62 -8.33 3.44 -11.05
N PHE A 63 -9.42 2.96 -11.64
CA PHE A 63 -10.75 3.53 -11.47
C PHE A 63 -11.18 3.60 -10.00
N PHE A 64 -10.85 2.57 -9.22
CA PHE A 64 -11.16 2.52 -7.78
C PHE A 64 -10.10 3.16 -6.88
N GLY A 65 -9.02 3.72 -7.43
CA GLY A 65 -7.96 4.38 -6.66
C GLY A 65 -7.32 3.47 -5.62
N ILE A 66 -6.96 2.24 -6.01
CA ILE A 66 -6.33 1.27 -5.10
C ILE A 66 -4.95 1.79 -4.66
N GLU A 67 -4.77 1.87 -3.34
CA GLU A 67 -3.57 2.34 -2.66
C GLU A 67 -2.37 1.49 -3.06
N ARG A 68 -1.26 2.16 -3.34
CA ARG A 68 0.01 1.52 -3.69
C ARG A 68 0.93 1.47 -2.47
N PRO A 69 1.88 0.51 -2.43
CA PRO A 69 2.91 0.46 -1.40
C PRO A 69 3.57 1.83 -1.20
N ARG A 70 3.67 2.26 0.06
CA ARG A 70 4.32 3.52 0.44
C ARG A 70 4.98 3.41 1.80
N ILE A 71 6.12 4.08 1.93
CA ILE A 71 6.72 4.34 3.24
C ILE A 71 5.95 5.48 3.89
N THR A 72 5.50 5.26 5.12
CA THR A 72 4.73 6.22 5.92
C THR A 72 5.57 6.86 7.02
N GLU A 73 6.64 6.19 7.45
CA GLU A 73 7.62 6.73 8.39
C GLU A 73 8.34 7.95 7.81
N LYS A 74 8.43 9.00 8.62
CA LYS A 74 9.18 10.22 8.30
C LYS A 74 10.46 10.23 9.10
N ARG A 75 11.61 10.51 8.46
CA ARG A 75 12.85 10.77 9.20
C ARG A 75 12.63 11.96 10.13
N LYS A 76 12.86 11.77 11.43
CA LYS A 76 13.00 12.90 12.35
C LYS A 76 14.36 13.52 12.08
N GLN A 77 14.38 14.76 11.59
CA GLN A 77 15.60 15.57 11.71
C GLN A 77 15.77 15.83 13.20
N ILE A 78 16.75 15.17 13.81
CA ILE A 78 17.22 15.57 15.13
C ILE A 78 17.96 16.88 14.90
N GLN A 79 17.34 18.02 15.23
CA GLN A 79 18.11 19.22 15.51
C GLN A 79 18.97 18.89 16.73
N PHE A 80 20.21 18.49 16.49
CA PHE A 80 21.24 18.65 17.51
C PHE A 80 21.49 20.15 17.61
N SER A 81 20.70 20.84 18.41
CA SER A 81 21.01 22.20 18.84
C SER A 81 22.20 22.11 19.78
N LEU A 82 23.41 22.07 19.21
CA LEU A 82 24.63 22.37 19.96
C LEU A 82 24.51 23.73 20.68
N PHE A 83 23.59 24.59 20.24
CA PHE A 83 23.27 25.86 20.88
C PHE A 83 22.62 25.72 22.28
N ASP A 84 21.78 24.71 22.53
CA ASP A 84 21.05 24.58 23.81
C ASP A 84 21.96 24.05 24.94
N ALA A 85 23.03 23.34 24.60
CA ALA A 85 23.97 22.75 25.55
C ALA A 85 25.01 23.75 26.10
N TRP A 86 25.32 24.84 25.39
CA TRP A 86 26.32 25.84 25.78
C TRP A 86 25.75 27.11 26.43
N GLN A 87 24.42 27.28 26.48
CA GLN A 87 23.77 28.40 27.19
C GLN A 87 23.33 28.05 28.62
N SER A 88 23.43 26.77 29.00
CA SER A 88 23.01 26.25 30.31
C SER A 88 24.20 25.97 31.26
N ALA A 89 25.41 26.37 30.87
CA ALA A 89 26.66 26.25 31.62
C ALA A 89 27.29 27.63 31.80
#